data_AF-A0A8C8B3R3-F1
#
_entry.id   AF-A0A8C8B3R3-F1
#
_cell.length_a   1.000
_cell.length_b   1.000
_cell.length_c   1.000
_cell.angle_alpha   90.00
_cell.angle_beta   90.00
_cell.angle_gamma   90.00
#
_symmetry.space_group_name_H-M   'P 1'
#
loop_
_entity.id
_entity.type
_entity.pdbx_description
1 polymer ?
#
loop_
_entity_poly.entity_id
_entity_poly.type
_entity_poly.pdbx_seq_one_letter_code
_entity_poly.pdbx_strand_id
1 'polypeptide(L)'
;LAGRPVAELLLQRLEREAAGPGGGLCSLEAAAALGLDHQTLVGAVKSLQALGEVIEAEARAATRWELSPEGSEVLRDGSPEVRLFRSLPAEGLPQSDAMVSGGPT
;
A
#
# COMPACT_ATOMS: atom_id res chain seq x y z
N LEU A 1 -23.95 14.30 2.93
CA LEU A 1 -22.94 13.40 3.54
C LEU A 1 -22.18 14.05 4.69
N ALA A 2 -22.20 15.39 4.86
CA ALA A 2 -21.60 16.04 6.02
C ALA A 2 -22.42 15.76 7.29
N GLY A 3 -21.82 15.08 8.27
CA GLY A 3 -22.30 15.06 9.66
C GLY A 3 -22.54 13.69 10.31
N ARG A 4 -22.49 12.57 9.56
CA ARG A 4 -22.64 11.25 10.19
C ARG A 4 -21.30 10.70 10.68
N PRO A 5 -21.20 10.22 11.93
CA PRO A 5 -19.99 9.58 12.44
C PRO A 5 -19.62 8.35 11.60
N VAL A 6 -18.33 8.15 11.33
CA VAL A 6 -17.82 7.00 10.56
C VAL A 6 -18.23 5.67 11.19
N ALA A 7 -18.29 5.59 12.53
CA ALA A 7 -18.76 4.42 13.25
C ALA A 7 -20.22 4.03 12.89
N GLU A 8 -21.11 5.01 12.75
CA GLU A 8 -22.50 4.76 12.38
C GLU A 8 -22.63 4.33 10.90
N LEU A 9 -21.80 4.88 10.02
CA LEU A 9 -21.72 4.45 8.62
C LEU A 9 -21.24 3.00 8.51
N LEU A 10 -20.24 2.63 9.30
CA LEU A 10 -19.72 1.27 9.35
C LEU A 10 -20.78 0.27 9.84
N LEU A 11 -21.49 0.59 10.92
CA LEU A 11 -22.56 -0.27 11.45
C LEU A 11 -23.70 -0.48 10.43
N GLN A 12 -24.18 0.60 9.80
CA GLN A 12 -25.21 0.47 8.76
C GLN A 12 -24.74 -0.35 7.55
N ARG A 13 -23.44 -0.32 7.23
CA ARG A 13 -22.89 -1.14 6.16
C ARG A 13 -22.80 -2.60 6.56
N LEU A 14 -22.37 -2.89 7.80
CA LEU A 14 -22.34 -4.24 8.37
C LEU A 14 -23.74 -4.85 8.37
N GLU A 15 -24.77 -4.13 8.82
CA GLU A 15 -26.16 -4.61 8.82
C GLU A 15 -26.66 -5.02 7.42
N ARG A 16 -26.21 -4.33 6.35
CA ARG A 16 -26.59 -4.65 4.97
C ARG A 16 -25.85 -5.85 4.39
N GLU A 17 -24.62 -6.10 4.83
CA GLU A 17 -23.73 -7.16 4.28
C GLU A 17 -23.73 -8.44 5.12
N ALA A 18 -23.99 -8.34 6.42
CA ALA A 18 -24.02 -9.47 7.35
C ALA A 18 -25.25 -10.39 7.17
N ALA A 19 -26.11 -10.14 6.18
CA ALA A 19 -27.32 -10.92 5.92
C ALA A 19 -27.08 -12.31 5.27
N GLY A 20 -25.83 -12.78 5.17
CA GLY A 20 -25.48 -14.08 4.60
C GLY A 20 -24.45 -14.88 5.43
N PRO A 21 -24.41 -16.21 5.30
CA PRO A 21 -23.40 -17.04 5.97
C PRO A 21 -22.01 -16.75 5.39
N GLY A 22 -21.08 -16.30 6.24
CA GLY A 22 -19.78 -15.76 5.83
C GLY A 22 -19.74 -14.23 5.70
N GLY A 23 -20.82 -13.53 6.08
CA GLY A 23 -20.93 -12.08 6.03
C GLY A 23 -19.94 -11.38 6.96
N GLY A 24 -19.22 -10.40 6.42
CA GLY A 24 -18.24 -9.58 7.12
C GLY A 24 -17.69 -8.53 6.17
N LEU A 25 -17.09 -7.48 6.71
CA LEU A 25 -16.50 -6.41 5.90
C LEU A 25 -14.98 -6.42 6.01
N CYS A 26 -14.31 -6.34 4.87
CA CYS A 26 -12.92 -5.93 4.83
C CYS A 26 -12.85 -4.41 5.06
N SER A 27 -12.18 -3.99 6.14
CA SER A 27 -12.05 -2.55 6.47
C SER A 27 -11.34 -1.75 5.37
N LEU A 28 -10.46 -2.38 4.59
CA LEU A 28 -9.80 -1.75 3.44
C LEU A 28 -10.78 -1.48 2.30
N GLU A 29 -11.57 -2.50 1.91
CA GLU A 29 -12.57 -2.38 0.84
C GLU A 29 -13.71 -1.44 1.24
N ALA A 30 -14.16 -1.52 2.49
CA ALA A 30 -15.18 -0.63 3.02
C ALA A 30 -14.73 0.83 3.02
N ALA A 31 -13.47 1.11 3.38
CA ALA A 31 -12.93 2.48 3.35
C ALA A 31 -12.89 3.02 1.92
N ALA A 32 -12.42 2.21 0.96
CA ALA A 32 -12.41 2.58 -0.46
C ALA A 32 -13.83 2.85 -1.00
N ALA A 33 -14.81 1.99 -0.69
CA ALA A 33 -16.19 2.16 -1.12
C ALA A 33 -16.87 3.39 -0.51
N LEU A 34 -16.46 3.80 0.69
CA LEU A 34 -16.95 4.99 1.38
C LEU A 34 -16.18 6.27 1.03
N GLY A 35 -15.10 6.18 0.24
CA GLY A 35 -14.22 7.31 -0.06
C GLY A 35 -13.50 7.86 1.17
N LEU A 36 -13.22 6.99 2.15
CA LEU A 36 -12.56 7.34 3.40
C LEU A 36 -11.12 6.87 3.40
N ASP A 37 -10.27 7.60 4.11
CA ASP A 37 -8.96 7.10 4.49
C ASP A 37 -9.09 5.82 5.34
N HIS A 38 -8.25 4.83 5.07
CA HIS A 38 -8.32 3.53 5.73
C HIS A 38 -8.09 3.63 7.24
N GLN A 39 -7.16 4.49 7.69
CA GLN A 39 -6.88 4.67 9.12
C GLN A 39 -8.07 5.31 9.86
N THR A 40 -8.82 6.18 9.19
CA THR A 40 -10.06 6.74 9.73
C THR A 40 -11.09 5.65 10.03
N LEU A 41 -11.29 4.71 9.10
CA LEU A 41 -12.22 3.60 9.31
C LEU A 41 -11.70 2.59 10.36
N VAL A 42 -10.40 2.29 10.37
CA VAL A 42 -9.77 1.46 11.42
C VAL A 42 -9.93 2.11 12.80
N GLY A 43 -9.84 3.44 12.89
CA GLY A 43 -10.12 4.18 14.13
C GLY A 43 -11.54 3.95 14.63
N ALA A 44 -12.53 4.02 13.74
CA ALA A 44 -13.92 3.74 14.08
C ALA A 44 -14.15 2.29 14.52
N VAL A 45 -13.51 1.30 13.88
CA VAL A 45 -13.52 -0.11 14.31
C VAL A 45 -13.04 -0.22 15.76
N LYS A 46 -11.90 0.39 16.08
CA LYS A 46 -11.33 0.37 17.45
C LYS A 46 -12.24 1.06 18.47
N SER A 47 -12.85 2.18 18.11
CA SER A 47 -13.82 2.87 18.97
C SER A 47 -15.04 1.98 19.26
N LEU A 48 -15.55 1.25 18.26
CA LEU A 48 -16.68 0.32 18.44
C LEU A 48 -16.32 -0.90 19.29
N GLN A 49 -15.12 -1.46 19.12
CA GLN A 49 -14.62 -2.54 19.98
C GLN A 49 -14.50 -2.08 21.44
N ALA A 50 -14.04 -0.84 21.67
CA ALA A 50 -13.92 -0.27 23.02
C ALA A 50 -15.27 0.04 23.69
N LEU A 51 -16.36 0.20 22.92
CA LEU A 51 -17.69 0.47 23.45
C LEU A 51 -18.40 -0.78 24.03
N GLY A 52 -17.84 -1.99 23.84
CA GLY A 52 -18.32 -3.23 24.44
C GLY A 52 -18.82 -4.26 23.43
N GLU A 53 -17.89 -4.89 22.70
CA GLU A 53 -18.15 -6.02 21.78
C GLU A 53 -19.34 -5.80 20.81
N VAL A 54 -19.58 -4.54 20.40
CA VAL A 54 -20.64 -4.18 19.44
C VAL A 54 -20.40 -4.84 18.07
N ILE A 55 -19.13 -5.08 17.75
CA ILE A 55 -18.68 -5.78 16.55
C ILE A 55 -17.54 -6.72 16.92
N GLU A 56 -17.45 -7.84 16.21
CA GLU A 56 -16.24 -8.66 16.16
C GLU A 56 -15.36 -8.18 14.99
N ALA A 57 -14.05 -8.06 15.22
CA ALA A 57 -13.10 -7.73 14.17
C ALA A 57 -11.80 -8.50 14.35
N GLU A 58 -11.30 -9.05 13.24
CA GLU A 58 -10.04 -9.79 13.18
C GLU A 58 -9.01 -8.97 12.40
N ALA A 59 -7.79 -8.84 12.94
CA ALA A 59 -6.70 -8.22 12.22
C ALA A 59 -6.18 -9.17 11.14
N ARG A 60 -6.24 -8.73 9.88
CA ARG A 60 -5.69 -9.46 8.73
C ARG A 60 -4.56 -8.68 8.10
N ALA A 61 -3.43 -9.36 7.90
CA ALA A 61 -2.28 -8.82 7.18
C ALA A 61 -2.14 -9.54 5.83
N ALA A 62 -1.83 -8.78 4.78
CA ALA A 62 -1.49 -9.31 3.47
C ALA A 62 -0.10 -8.80 3.09
N THR A 63 0.79 -9.72 2.70
CA THR A 63 2.12 -9.39 2.20
C THR A 63 2.08 -9.44 0.68
N ARG A 64 2.55 -8.38 0.03
CA ARG A 64 2.76 -8.35 -1.42
C ARG A 64 4.20 -7.97 -1.72
N TRP A 65 4.74 -8.49 -2.82
CA TRP A 65 6.01 -8.03 -3.35
C TRP A 65 5.78 -6.74 -4.12
N GLU A 66 6.56 -5.71 -3.79
CA GLU A 66 6.61 -4.46 -4.53
C GLU A 66 8.05 -4.21 -4.97
N LEU A 67 8.22 -3.47 -6.06
CA LEU A 67 9.54 -3.01 -6.44
C LEU A 67 10.05 -2.02 -5.40
N SER A 68 11.31 -2.19 -4.99
CA SER A 68 12.00 -1.13 -4.28
C SER A 68 12.15 0.11 -5.19
N PRO A 69 12.48 1.29 -4.63
CA PRO A 69 12.84 2.45 -5.43
C PRO A 69 13.94 2.11 -6.45
N GLU A 70 15.01 1.44 -6.00
CA GLU A 70 16.07 0.92 -6.86
C GLU A 70 15.54 -0.06 -7.92
N GLY A 71 14.68 -1.01 -7.55
CA GLY A 71 14.08 -1.95 -8.49
C GLY A 71 13.23 -1.27 -9.56
N SER A 72 12.58 -0.16 -9.22
CA SER A 72 11.82 0.66 -10.15
C SER A 72 12.73 1.41 -11.13
N GLU A 73 13.90 1.89 -10.68
CA GLU A 73 14.93 2.47 -11.54
C GLU A 73 15.55 1.43 -12.46
N VAL A 74 15.88 0.24 -11.94
CA VAL A 74 16.41 -0.87 -12.73
C VAL A 74 15.41 -1.31 -13.81
N LEU A 75 14.12 -1.37 -13.50
CA LEU A 75 13.08 -1.68 -14.48
C LEU A 75 13.01 -0.64 -15.60
N ARG A 76 13.16 0.65 -15.28
CA ARG A 76 13.04 1.75 -16.22
C ARG A 76 14.30 1.95 -17.07
N ASP A 77 15.45 1.97 -16.42
CA ASP A 77 16.71 2.45 -17.01
C ASP A 77 17.70 1.29 -17.28
N GLY A 78 17.39 0.07 -16.83
CA GLY A 78 18.29 -1.08 -16.81
C GLY A 78 19.13 -1.12 -15.53
N SER A 79 19.78 -2.26 -15.27
CA SER A 79 20.65 -2.41 -14.10
C SER A 79 21.83 -1.42 -14.14
N PRO A 80 22.48 -1.14 -12.99
CA PRO A 80 23.67 -0.29 -12.97
C PRO A 80 24.74 -0.71 -13.98
N GLU A 81 24.95 -2.01 -14.17
CA GLU A 81 25.91 -2.57 -15.12
C GLU A 81 25.48 -2.33 -16.57
N VAL A 82 24.19 -2.44 -16.88
CA VAL A 82 23.65 -2.15 -18.22
C VAL A 82 23.81 -0.66 -18.55
N ARG A 83 23.54 0.21 -17.57
CA ARG A 83 23.70 1.66 -17.74
C ARG A 83 25.17 2.04 -17.95
N LEU A 84 26.07 1.46 -17.16
CA LEU A 84 27.51 1.63 -17.33
C LEU A 84 27.97 1.14 -18.70
N PHE A 85 27.55 -0.05 -19.11
CA PHE A 85 27.95 -0.58 -20.42
C PHE A 85 27.48 0.32 -21.57
N ARG A 86 26.26 0.86 -21.49
CA ARG A 86 25.72 1.78 -22.50
C ARG A 86 26.40 3.15 -22.51
N SER A 87 27.06 3.55 -21.42
CA SER A 87 27.78 4.84 -21.35
C SER A 87 29.22 4.75 -21.88
N LEU A 88 29.75 3.55 -22.13
CA LEU A 88 31.11 3.37 -22.63
C LEU A 88 31.21 3.71 -24.13
N PRO A 89 32.20 4.52 -24.53
CA PRO A 89 32.49 4.78 -25.95
C PRO A 89 33.14 3.57 -26.62
N ALA A 90 33.08 3.51 -27.96
CA ALA A 90 33.58 2.36 -28.73
C ALA A 90 35.11 2.19 -28.64
N GLU A 91 35.82 3.30 -28.49
CA GLU A 91 37.25 3.39 -28.26
C GLU A 91 37.68 2.93 -26.84
N GLY A 92 36.71 2.69 -25.95
CA GLY A 92 36.94 2.32 -24.55
C GLY A 92 37.18 3.53 -23.65
N LEU A 93 37.06 3.30 -22.34
CA LEU A 93 37.28 4.32 -21.30
C LEU A 93 38.17 3.73 -20.21
N PRO A 94 39.17 4.48 -19.69
CA PRO A 94 39.90 4.06 -18.50
C PRO A 94 38.96 3.74 -17.34
N GLN A 95 39.24 2.66 -16.62
CA GLN A 95 38.37 2.20 -15.52
C GLN A 95 38.18 3.29 -14.44
N SER A 96 39.23 4.07 -14.15
CA SER A 96 39.15 5.20 -13.21
C SER A 96 38.04 6.18 -13.56
N ASP A 97 37.85 6.43 -14.85
CA ASP A 97 36.92 7.44 -15.36
C ASP A 97 35.51 6.85 -15.45
N ALA A 98 35.41 5.55 -15.80
CA ALA A 98 34.16 4.80 -15.78
C ALA A 98 33.56 4.73 -14.36
N MET A 99 34.40 4.54 -13.33
CA MET A 99 33.97 4.45 -11.93
C MET A 99 33.46 5.78 -11.35
N VAL A 100 33.89 6.93 -11.89
CA VAL A 100 33.37 8.26 -11.50
C VAL A 100 31.94 8.46 -11.99
N SER A 101 31.59 7.91 -13.16
CA SER A 101 30.23 8.00 -13.73
C SER A 101 29.20 7.07 -13.07
N GLY A 102 29.67 6.12 -12.24
CA GLY A 102 28.84 5.17 -11.48
C GLY A 102 28.85 5.41 -9.96
N GLY A 103 29.14 6.63 -9.51
CA GLY A 103 29.23 6.99 -8.09
C GLY A 103 27.89 6.88 -7.32
N PRO A 104 27.96 6.80 -5.97
CA PRO A 104 27.12 5.92 -5.14
C PRO A 104 25.65 6.34 -5.06
N THR A 105 24.77 5.35 -5.06
CA THR A 105 23.37 5.47 -4.61
C THR A 105 23.30 5.74 -3.11
#